data_AF-A0A838UNP0-F1
#
_entry.id   AF-A0A838UNP0-F1
#
_cell.length_a   1.000
_cell.length_b   1.000
_cell.length_c   1.000
_cell.angle_alpha   90.00
_cell.angle_beta   90.00
_cell.angle_gamma   90.00
#
_symmetry.space_group_name_H-M   'P 1'
#
loop_
_entity.id
_entity.type
_entity.pdbx_description
1 polymer ?
#
loop_
_entity_poly.entity_id
_entity_poly.type
_entity_poly.pdbx_seq_one_letter_code
_entity_poly.pdbx_strand_id
1 'polypeptide(L)'
;DLTDPKRVATGAGLYAEMCSGCHLAPGMEKTEISQGLYPPAPDLSRGLAHSPAEEFWMIKHGVKLTAMPAWGRTHDDALIWDMVAFVRQLPSLSPARYQALVKSAPEDHDAIMRDMLGMGTTATRERKKAPGRMRPGA
;
A
#
# COMPACT_ATOMS: atom_id res chain seq x y z
N ASP A 1 1.01 18.44 -2.48
CA ASP A 1 1.27 18.17 -3.90
C ASP A 1 1.16 16.66 -4.12
N LEU A 2 0.50 16.20 -5.19
CA LEU A 2 0.38 14.75 -5.50
C LEU A 2 1.64 14.19 -6.17
N THR A 3 2.57 15.04 -6.57
CA THR A 3 3.86 14.65 -7.18
C THR A 3 5.00 14.64 -6.18
N ASP A 4 4.75 14.98 -4.91
CA ASP A 4 5.75 14.93 -3.83
C ASP A 4 6.30 13.48 -3.71
N PRO A 5 7.61 13.28 -3.89
CA PRO A 5 8.22 11.96 -3.83
C PRO A 5 7.97 11.21 -2.52
N LYS A 6 7.91 11.91 -1.37
CA LYS A 6 7.67 11.28 -0.07
C LYS A 6 6.25 10.71 -0.01
N ARG A 7 5.29 11.51 -0.44
CA ARG A 7 3.88 11.14 -0.54
C ARG A 7 3.68 9.93 -1.47
N VAL A 8 4.31 9.95 -2.65
CA VAL A 8 4.26 8.83 -3.60
C VAL A 8 4.89 7.56 -3.01
N ALA A 9 6.01 7.68 -2.28
CA ALA A 9 6.67 6.54 -1.64
C ALA A 9 5.81 5.94 -0.51
N THR A 10 5.22 6.76 0.37
CA THR A 10 4.26 6.30 1.38
C THR A 10 3.07 5.60 0.72
N GLY A 11 2.47 6.22 -0.30
CA GLY A 11 1.36 5.65 -1.05
C GLY A 11 1.70 4.32 -1.72
N ALA A 12 2.93 4.14 -2.21
CA ALA A 12 3.39 2.88 -2.78
C ALA A 12 3.39 1.74 -1.76
N GLY A 13 3.88 2.01 -0.54
CA GLY A 13 3.85 1.05 0.56
C GLY A 13 2.41 0.68 0.95
N LEU A 14 1.54 1.66 1.14
CA LEU A 14 0.12 1.43 1.44
C LEU A 14 -0.58 0.64 0.33
N TYR A 15 -0.33 0.97 -0.94
CA TYR A 15 -0.91 0.25 -2.07
C TYR A 15 -0.49 -1.20 -2.11
N ALA A 16 0.80 -1.47 -1.89
CA ALA A 16 1.33 -2.83 -1.91
C ALA A 16 0.64 -3.71 -0.87
N GLU A 17 0.45 -3.21 0.35
CA GLU A 17 -0.16 -3.97 1.45
C GLU A 17 -1.69 -4.06 1.36
N MET A 18 -2.37 -2.99 0.92
CA MET A 18 -3.82 -2.86 1.09
C MET A 18 -4.62 -2.96 -0.21
N CYS A 19 -4.00 -2.68 -1.36
CA CYS A 19 -4.71 -2.53 -2.64
C CYS A 19 -4.32 -3.60 -3.66
N SER A 20 -3.04 -3.98 -3.70
CA SER A 20 -2.46 -4.85 -4.73
C SER A 20 -3.07 -6.27 -4.73
N GLY A 21 -3.57 -6.75 -3.59
CA GLY A 21 -4.25 -8.05 -3.50
C GLY A 21 -5.53 -8.13 -4.34
N CYS A 22 -6.21 -7.00 -4.54
CA CYS A 22 -7.44 -6.90 -5.34
C CYS A 22 -7.17 -6.32 -6.74
N HIS A 23 -6.43 -5.20 -6.80
CA HIS A 23 -6.23 -4.42 -8.02
C HIS A 23 -4.99 -4.81 -8.81
N LEU A 24 -4.13 -5.68 -8.25
CA LEU A 24 -2.83 -6.07 -8.78
C LEU A 24 -1.86 -4.89 -8.92
N ALA A 25 -0.59 -5.18 -9.19
CA ALA A 25 0.42 -4.19 -9.51
C ALA A 25 1.07 -4.54 -10.86
N PRO A 26 1.80 -3.59 -11.50
CA PRO A 26 2.52 -3.88 -12.73
C PRO A 26 3.41 -5.13 -12.61
N GLY A 27 3.15 -6.12 -13.46
CA GLY A 27 3.88 -7.39 -13.47
C GLY A 27 3.48 -8.40 -12.39
N MET A 28 2.40 -8.16 -11.65
CA MET A 28 1.81 -9.17 -10.77
C MET A 28 0.91 -10.13 -11.55
N GLU A 29 1.04 -11.41 -11.23
CA GLU A 29 0.05 -12.42 -11.60
C GLU A 29 -1.24 -12.24 -10.81
N LYS A 30 -2.33 -12.80 -11.33
CA LYS A 30 -3.63 -12.78 -10.63
C LYS A 30 -3.54 -13.50 -9.29
N THR A 31 -4.01 -12.85 -8.23
CA THR A 31 -4.20 -13.46 -6.90
C THR A 31 -5.51 -14.24 -6.84
N GLU A 32 -5.66 -15.13 -5.86
CA GLU A 32 -6.94 -15.81 -5.58
C GLU A 32 -8.07 -14.81 -5.32
N ILE A 33 -7.78 -13.76 -4.55
CA ILE A 33 -8.75 -12.69 -4.24
C ILE A 33 -9.17 -11.99 -5.53
N SER A 34 -8.23 -11.49 -6.34
CA SER A 34 -8.53 -10.75 -7.57
C SER A 34 -9.40 -11.56 -8.56
N GLN A 35 -9.30 -12.89 -8.54
CA GLN A 35 -10.11 -13.78 -9.35
C GLN A 35 -11.52 -14.02 -8.77
N GLY A 36 -11.66 -14.01 -7.45
CA GLY A 36 -12.92 -14.25 -6.76
C GLY A 36 -13.82 -13.02 -6.58
N LEU A 37 -13.31 -11.80 -6.86
CA LEU A 37 -14.07 -10.56 -6.70
C LEU A 37 -15.25 -10.46 -7.67
N TYR A 38 -16.43 -10.17 -7.12
CA TYR A 38 -17.65 -9.90 -7.88
C TYR A 38 -18.38 -8.66 -7.32
N PRO A 39 -18.41 -7.53 -8.05
CA PRO A 39 -17.78 -7.31 -9.36
C PRO A 39 -16.24 -7.36 -9.29
N PRO A 40 -15.55 -7.62 -10.42
CA PRO A 40 -14.08 -7.61 -10.47
C PRO A 40 -13.53 -6.23 -10.16
N ALA A 41 -12.38 -6.17 -9.48
CA ALA A 41 -11.67 -4.93 -9.27
C ALA A 41 -11.12 -4.39 -10.60
N PRO A 42 -11.15 -3.06 -10.84
CA PRO A 42 -10.54 -2.47 -12.02
C PRO A 42 -9.01 -2.61 -11.98
N ASP A 43 -8.41 -2.82 -13.16
CA ASP A 43 -6.97 -2.77 -13.37
C ASP A 43 -6.51 -1.30 -13.37
N LEU A 44 -5.95 -0.87 -12.23
CA LEU A 44 -5.54 0.51 -12.01
C LEU A 44 -4.31 0.90 -12.83
N SER A 45 -3.55 -0.06 -13.37
CA SER A 45 -2.40 0.22 -14.25
C SER A 45 -2.81 0.74 -15.62
N ARG A 46 -4.10 0.62 -16.00
CA ARG A 46 -4.62 1.19 -17.26
C ARG A 46 -5.02 2.66 -17.13
N GLY A 47 -4.96 3.20 -15.92
CA GLY A 47 -5.44 4.53 -15.60
C GLY A 47 -6.96 4.58 -15.38
N LEU A 48 -7.35 5.59 -14.61
CA LEU A 48 -8.74 5.88 -14.27
C LEU A 48 -9.17 7.20 -14.92
N ALA A 49 -10.41 7.25 -15.40
CA ALA A 49 -11.07 8.48 -15.86
C ALA A 49 -11.73 9.23 -14.68
N HIS A 50 -11.04 9.29 -13.54
CA HIS A 50 -11.49 9.95 -12.32
C HIS A 50 -10.56 11.12 -11.98
N SER A 51 -11.12 12.15 -11.37
CA SER A 51 -10.36 13.20 -10.73
C SER A 51 -9.73 12.69 -9.42
N PRO A 52 -8.63 13.31 -8.95
CA PRO A 52 -8.04 12.94 -7.66
C PRO A 52 -9.01 13.02 -6.47
N ALA A 53 -9.99 13.93 -6.53
CA ALA A 53 -11.02 14.07 -5.50
C ALA A 53 -12.01 12.89 -5.50
N GLU A 54 -12.37 12.37 -6.68
CA GLU A 54 -13.22 11.18 -6.80
C GLU A 54 -12.45 9.93 -6.35
N GLU A 55 -11.18 9.79 -6.72
CA GLU A 55 -10.30 8.72 -6.24
C GLU A 55 -10.19 8.75 -4.70
N PHE A 56 -9.94 9.94 -4.12
CA PHE A 56 -9.95 10.14 -2.67
C PHE A 56 -11.28 9.70 -2.04
N TRP A 57 -12.40 10.12 -2.62
CA TRP A 57 -13.72 9.81 -2.10
C TRP A 57 -14.00 8.31 -2.07
N MET A 58 -13.65 7.60 -3.14
CA MET A 58 -13.80 6.14 -3.24
C MET A 58 -12.90 5.40 -2.25
N ILE A 59 -11.64 5.80 -2.10
CA ILE A 59 -10.71 5.18 -1.14
C ILE A 59 -11.20 5.42 0.30
N LYS A 60 -11.65 6.64 0.60
CA LYS A 60 -12.14 7.01 1.93
C LYS A 60 -13.41 6.26 2.32
N HIS A 61 -14.39 6.17 1.42
CA HIS A 61 -15.74 5.69 1.75
C HIS A 61 -16.01 4.26 1.26
N GLY A 62 -15.11 3.68 0.47
CA GLY A 62 -15.32 2.41 -0.20
C GLY A 62 -16.36 2.51 -1.32
N VAL A 63 -16.66 1.38 -1.95
CA VAL A 63 -17.68 1.29 -3.00
C VAL A 63 -18.73 0.26 -2.59
N LYS A 64 -19.95 0.74 -2.36
CA LYS A 64 -21.08 -0.09 -1.91
C LYS A 64 -21.34 -1.23 -2.92
N LEU A 65 -21.72 -2.40 -2.40
CA LEU A 65 -21.97 -3.62 -3.19
C LEU A 65 -20.71 -4.13 -3.93
N THR A 66 -19.53 -3.86 -3.40
CA THR A 66 -18.25 -4.42 -3.84
C THR A 66 -17.41 -4.83 -2.63
N ALA A 67 -16.27 -5.47 -2.86
CA ALA A 67 -15.29 -5.74 -1.80
C ALA A 67 -14.40 -4.54 -1.46
N MET A 68 -14.57 -3.38 -2.11
CA MET A 68 -13.74 -2.19 -1.86
C MET A 68 -14.06 -1.59 -0.47
N PRO A 69 -13.16 -1.68 0.52
CA PRO A 69 -13.43 -1.24 1.88
C PRO A 69 -13.36 0.29 2.00
N ALA A 70 -13.93 0.81 3.09
CA ALA A 70 -13.89 2.23 3.45
C ALA A 70 -12.68 2.53 4.33
N TRP A 71 -11.56 2.93 3.71
CA TRP A 71 -10.30 3.15 4.44
C TRP A 71 -10.33 4.36 5.37
N GLY A 72 -11.25 5.31 5.19
CA GLY A 72 -11.44 6.45 6.08
C GLY A 72 -11.88 6.07 7.50
N ARG A 73 -12.19 4.80 7.77
CA ARG A 73 -12.46 4.32 9.13
C ARG A 73 -11.19 4.03 9.91
N THR A 74 -10.08 3.78 9.22
CA THR A 74 -8.80 3.37 9.82
C THR A 74 -7.66 4.32 9.47
N HIS A 75 -7.76 5.09 8.39
CA HIS A 75 -6.72 5.96 7.87
C HIS A 75 -7.21 7.40 7.80
N ASP A 76 -6.35 8.35 8.18
CA ASP A 76 -6.65 9.76 8.05
C ASP A 76 -6.58 10.25 6.59
N ASP A 77 -7.03 11.48 6.37
CA ASP A 77 -7.06 12.07 5.03
C ASP A 77 -5.66 12.22 4.43
N ALA A 78 -4.62 12.39 5.25
CA ALA A 78 -3.26 12.53 4.76
C ALA A 78 -2.76 11.23 4.11
N LEU A 79 -2.95 10.08 4.77
CA LEU A 79 -2.61 8.78 4.22
C LEU A 79 -3.48 8.41 3.01
N ILE A 80 -4.75 8.79 3.00
CA ILE A 80 -5.62 8.58 1.83
C ILE A 80 -5.11 9.37 0.64
N TRP A 81 -4.70 10.62 0.83
CA TRP A 81 -4.09 11.39 -0.25
C TRP A 81 -2.73 10.84 -0.70
N ASP A 82 -2.00 10.15 0.18
CA ASP A 82 -0.78 9.44 -0.22
C ASP A 82 -1.10 8.26 -1.15
N MET A 83 -2.14 7.49 -0.85
CA MET A 83 -2.64 6.45 -1.75
C MET A 83 -3.08 7.01 -3.11
N VAL A 84 -3.83 8.12 -3.12
CA VAL A 84 -4.24 8.80 -4.38
C VAL A 84 -3.01 9.19 -5.19
N ALA A 85 -2.03 9.85 -4.58
CA ALA A 85 -0.81 10.27 -5.26
C ALA A 85 -0.08 9.10 -5.93
N PHE A 86 -0.03 7.95 -5.28
CA PHE A 86 0.56 6.76 -5.87
C PHE A 86 -0.29 6.15 -6.99
N VAL A 87 -1.61 6.00 -6.80
CA VAL A 87 -2.54 5.47 -7.83
C VAL A 87 -2.43 6.27 -9.13
N ARG A 88 -2.26 7.59 -9.03
CA ARG A 88 -2.05 8.48 -10.19
C ARG A 88 -0.77 8.19 -10.96
N GLN A 89 0.28 7.70 -10.31
CA GLN A 89 1.56 7.36 -10.96
C GLN A 89 1.53 5.96 -11.57
N LEU A 90 0.72 5.06 -11.02
CA LEU A 90 0.68 3.63 -11.33
C LEU A 90 0.65 3.31 -12.84
N PRO A 91 -0.12 4.00 -13.70
CA PRO A 91 -0.19 3.68 -15.13
C PRO A 91 1.13 3.89 -15.89
N SER A 92 2.04 4.70 -15.34
CA SER A 92 3.34 4.99 -15.92
C SER A 92 4.46 4.06 -15.43
N LEU A 93 4.18 3.19 -14.44
CA LEU A 93 5.20 2.42 -13.76
C LEU A 93 5.49 1.11 -14.50
N SER A 94 6.78 0.85 -14.72
CA SER A 94 7.25 -0.50 -15.00
C SER A 94 7.24 -1.35 -13.71
N PRO A 95 7.23 -2.69 -13.80
CA PRO A 95 7.35 -3.56 -12.63
C PRO A 95 8.58 -3.24 -11.78
N ALA A 96 9.72 -2.96 -12.40
CA ALA A 96 10.95 -2.59 -11.69
C ALA A 96 10.81 -1.26 -10.93
N ARG A 97 10.15 -0.26 -11.53
CA ARG A 97 9.93 1.03 -10.88
C ARG A 97 8.92 0.94 -9.73
N TYR A 98 7.86 0.15 -9.90
CA TYR A 98 6.91 -0.18 -8.84
C TYR A 98 7.65 -0.76 -7.63
N GLN A 99 8.46 -1.79 -7.84
CA GLN A 99 9.22 -2.44 -6.77
C GLN A 99 10.22 -1.48 -6.08
N ALA A 100 10.84 -0.57 -6.84
CA ALA A 100 11.73 0.44 -6.27
C ALA A 100 10.97 1.43 -5.36
N LEU A 101 9.76 1.86 -5.76
CA LEU A 101 8.94 2.77 -4.97
C LEU A 101 8.46 2.12 -3.68
N VAL A 102 7.95 0.88 -3.74
CA VAL A 102 7.53 0.12 -2.56
C VAL A 102 8.68 -0.05 -1.57
N LYS A 103 9.89 -0.38 -2.06
CA LYS A 103 11.09 -0.50 -1.21
C LYS A 103 11.56 0.81 -0.60
N SER A 104 11.21 1.94 -1.20
CA SER A 104 11.56 3.28 -0.71
C SER A 104 10.52 3.86 0.25
N ALA A 105 9.43 3.13 0.53
CA ALA A 105 8.43 3.56 1.49
C ALA A 105 9.09 3.78 2.87
N PRO A 106 8.81 4.89 3.55
CA PRO A 106 9.55 5.32 4.73
C PRO A 106 9.52 4.30 5.87
N GLU A 107 8.43 3.53 6.03
CA GLU A 107 8.27 2.48 7.05
C GLU A 107 7.27 1.40 6.56
N ASP A 108 7.19 0.26 7.26
CA ASP A 108 6.13 -0.73 7.02
C ASP A 108 4.74 -0.21 7.45
N HIS A 109 3.68 -0.81 6.91
CA HIS A 109 2.29 -0.37 7.17
C HIS A 109 1.99 -0.30 8.67
N ASP A 110 2.40 -1.30 9.45
CA ASP A 110 2.15 -1.34 10.89
C ASP A 110 2.82 -0.18 11.65
N ALA A 111 4.00 0.26 11.21
CA ALA A 111 4.69 1.41 11.79
C ALA A 111 3.97 2.73 11.43
N ILE A 112 3.54 2.89 10.17
CA ILE A 112 2.74 4.05 9.74
C ILE A 112 1.45 4.16 10.56
N MET A 113 0.77 3.04 10.80
CA MET A 113 -0.45 3.03 11.60
C MET A 113 -0.22 3.38 13.06
N ARG A 114 0.92 2.95 13.64
CA ARG A 114 1.30 3.31 15.01
C ARG A 114 1.60 4.79 15.15
N ASP A 115 2.32 5.37 14.20
CA ASP A 115 2.61 6.81 14.15
C ASP A 115 1.31 7.63 14.04
N MET A 116 0.44 7.29 13.09
CA MET A 116 -0.85 7.97 12.89
C MET A 116 -1.76 7.91 14.13
N LEU A 117 -1.82 6.77 14.83
CA LEU A 117 -2.62 6.64 16.05
C LEU A 117 -2.00 7.33 17.27
N GLY A 118 -0.85 8.00 17.13
CA GLY A 118 -0.14 8.62 18.24
C GLY A 118 0.32 7.61 19.29
N MET A 119 0.38 6.32 18.92
CA MET A 119 0.89 5.26 19.75
C MET A 119 2.41 5.29 19.67
N GLY A 120 3.01 6.24 20.41
CA GLY A 120 4.44 6.49 20.43
C GLY A 120 5.27 5.21 20.49
N THR A 121 6.39 5.21 19.78
CA THR A 121 7.34 4.10 19.69
C THR A 121 7.83 3.67 21.08
N THR A 122 7.19 2.66 21.68
CA THR A 122 7.83 1.93 22.77
C THR A 122 8.94 1.08 22.18
N ALA A 123 10.16 1.62 22.27
CA ALA A 123 11.44 0.95 22.20
C ALA A 123 11.73 0.07 20.97
N THR A 124 12.73 0.51 20.22
CA THR A 124 13.72 -0.35 19.56
C THR A 124 13.98 -1.62 20.39
N ARG A 125 13.32 -2.73 20.05
CA ARG A 125 13.80 -4.05 20.46
C ARG A 125 14.91 -4.41 19.50
N GLU A 126 16.13 -4.06 19.85
CA GLU A 126 17.33 -4.64 19.24
C GLU A 126 17.13 -6.15 19.12
N ARG A 127 17.12 -6.65 17.88
CA ARG A 127 17.31 -8.09 17.65
C ARG A 127 18.74 -8.40 18.07
N LYS A 128 18.96 -8.73 19.35
CA LYS A 128 20.19 -9.39 19.77
C LYS A 128 20.32 -10.68 18.96
N LYS A 129 21.23 -10.66 17.98
CA LYS A 129 21.71 -11.82 17.25
C LYS A 129 22.27 -12.79 18.29
N ALA A 130 21.55 -13.88 18.58
CA ALA A 130 22.10 -14.95 19.40
C ALA A 130 23.36 -15.48 18.71
N PRO A 131 24.50 -15.64 19.42
CA PRO A 131 25.68 -16.24 18.81
C PRO A 131 25.36 -17.70 18.49
N GLY A 132 25.61 -18.07 17.23
CA GLY A 132 25.37 -19.40 16.71
C GLY A 132 26.06 -20.45 17.57
N ARG A 133 25.28 -21.40 18.09
CA ARG A 133 25.83 -22.57 18.77
C ARG A 133 26.21 -23.59 17.71
N MET A 134 27.50 -23.61 17.39
CA MET A 134 28.15 -24.66 16.62
C MET A 134 27.84 -26.02 17.30
N ARG A 135 27.17 -26.93 16.59
CA ARG A 135 27.05 -28.32 17.02
C ARG A 135 28.30 -29.05 16.50
N PRO A 136 29.11 -29.71 17.35
CA PRO A 136 30.13 -30.62 16.87
C PRO A 136 29.46 -31.90 16.36
N GLY A 137 30.03 -32.45 15.28
CA GLY A 137 29.55 -33.67 14.66
C GLY A 137 29.75 -34.91 15.52
N ALA A 138 28.92 -35.90 15.21
CA ALA A 138 29.14 -37.33 15.31
C ALA A 138 28.26 -38.00 14.25
#